data_AF-A0AAN1HJT0-F1
#
_entry.id   AF-A0AAN1HJT0-F1
#
_cell.length_a   1.000
_cell.length_b   1.000
_cell.length_c   1.000
_cell.angle_alpha   90.00
_cell.angle_beta   90.00
_cell.angle_gamma   90.00
#
_symmetry.space_group_name_H-M   'P 1'
#
loop_
_entity.id
_entity.type
_entity.pdbx_description
1 polymer ?
#
loop_
_entity_poly.entity_id
_entity_poly.type
_entity_poly.pdbx_seq_one_letter_code
_entity_poly.pdbx_strand_id
1 'polypeptide(L)'
;MHARRTGRIDVRSADWIARVLAEHRRAEDEVGGKDLWPVVRSQLDAVTALLPGASGAVADKLLVLAAEHAHWLSWVAAGEGQRGPSLAWLDLAYGWSLDAGSADMTSWLTRVRSYYTLNHGDPVRALRTAEIAQQTPGGLSPATASITAHATALAAAAVGERDRARRLAERAYGFALQIPAAEERPGWLYWLSPVRARLLLGEAAYAARDWSTAVSAFEESLVELEGYPRDHAYYSAQLEDARKRA
;
A
#
# COMPACT_ATOMS: atom_id res chain seq x y z
N MET A 1 22.59 28.77 20.79
CA MET A 1 22.60 27.44 21.46
C MET A 1 21.17 26.89 21.68
N HIS A 2 20.26 27.02 20.69
CA HIS A 2 18.86 26.54 20.78
C HIS A 2 18.55 25.38 19.80
N ALA A 3 19.32 25.23 18.72
CA ALA A 3 19.11 24.21 17.69
C ALA A 3 19.27 22.75 18.15
N ARG A 4 20.05 22.49 19.21
CA ARG A 4 20.26 21.12 19.71
C ARG A 4 19.12 20.60 20.59
N ARG A 5 18.30 21.49 21.16
CA ARG A 5 17.17 21.11 22.03
C ARG A 5 15.88 20.92 21.21
N THR A 6 15.70 21.68 20.14
CA THR A 6 14.56 21.54 19.21
C THR A 6 14.65 20.23 18.43
N GLY A 7 15.78 19.94 17.78
CA GLY A 7 15.89 18.74 16.93
C GLY A 7 15.63 17.39 17.62
N ARG A 8 15.91 17.25 18.94
CA ARG A 8 15.58 16.03 19.69
C ARG A 8 14.10 15.92 20.06
N ILE A 9 13.44 17.06 20.31
CA ILE A 9 12.00 17.10 20.63
C ILE A 9 11.21 16.84 19.33
N ASP A 10 11.65 17.40 18.21
CA ASP A 10 11.00 17.26 16.91
C ASP A 10 10.99 15.79 16.43
N VAL A 11 12.10 15.07 16.60
CA VAL A 11 12.20 13.63 16.24
C VAL A 11 11.29 12.76 17.12
N ARG A 12 11.25 13.02 18.43
CA ARG A 12 10.39 12.24 19.34
C ARG A 12 8.90 12.45 19.05
N SER A 13 8.52 13.68 18.70
CA SER A 13 7.15 13.99 18.27
C SER A 13 6.81 13.31 16.95
N ALA A 14 7.73 13.30 15.98
CA ALA A 14 7.54 12.59 14.72
C ALA A 14 7.36 11.08 14.92
N ASP A 15 8.20 10.44 15.75
CA ASP A 15 8.09 9.02 16.08
C ASP A 15 6.75 8.69 16.75
N TRP A 16 6.27 9.57 17.63
CA TRP A 16 4.96 9.41 18.26
C TRP A 16 3.82 9.53 17.25
N ILE A 17 3.84 10.55 16.39
CA ILE A 17 2.82 10.73 15.35
C ILE A 17 2.80 9.53 14.38
N ALA A 18 3.97 9.00 14.01
CA ALA A 18 4.07 7.80 13.17
C ALA A 18 3.40 6.57 13.82
N ARG A 19 3.59 6.38 15.14
CA ARG A 19 2.90 5.31 15.88
C ARG A 19 1.39 5.51 15.89
N VAL A 20 0.92 6.73 16.14
CA VAL A 20 -0.52 7.03 16.15
C VAL A 20 -1.13 6.81 14.76
N LEU A 21 -0.43 7.17 13.68
CA LEU A 21 -0.89 6.88 12.32
C LEU A 21 -1.01 5.36 12.06
N ALA A 22 -0.09 4.55 12.58
CA ALA A 22 -0.18 3.10 12.47
C ALA A 22 -1.43 2.55 13.18
N GLU A 23 -1.83 3.14 14.30
CA GLU A 23 -3.09 2.79 14.98
C GLU A 23 -4.31 3.26 14.19
N HIS A 24 -4.28 4.46 13.60
CA HIS A 24 -5.37 4.95 12.75
C HIS A 24 -5.61 4.07 11.51
N ARG A 25 -4.57 3.47 10.95
CA ARG A 25 -4.72 2.48 9.85
C ARG A 25 -5.52 1.28 10.28
N ARG A 26 -5.22 0.73 11.45
CA ARG A 26 -5.94 -0.44 12.00
C ARG A 26 -7.36 -0.07 12.40
N ALA A 27 -7.55 1.10 13.00
CA ALA A 27 -8.87 1.59 13.35
C ALA A 27 -9.74 1.82 12.09
N GLU A 28 -9.15 2.28 10.98
CA GLU A 28 -9.86 2.46 9.72
C GLU A 28 -10.49 1.15 9.21
N ASP A 29 -9.79 0.02 9.35
CA ASP A 29 -10.30 -1.31 9.02
C ASP A 29 -11.59 -1.67 9.81
N GLU A 30 -11.76 -1.11 11.02
CA GLU A 30 -12.87 -1.40 11.92
C GLU A 30 -14.03 -0.40 11.81
N VAL A 31 -13.74 0.90 11.95
CA VAL A 31 -14.76 1.96 12.07
C VAL A 31 -14.95 2.78 10.79
N GLY A 32 -14.11 2.55 9.77
CA GLY A 32 -14.11 3.32 8.53
C GLY A 32 -13.35 4.65 8.64
N GLY A 33 -12.81 5.10 7.51
CA GLY A 33 -11.87 6.22 7.50
C GLY A 33 -12.49 7.61 7.62
N LYS A 34 -13.79 7.76 7.30
CA LYS A 34 -14.45 9.07 7.26
C LYS A 34 -14.45 9.78 8.61
N ASP A 35 -14.74 9.04 9.69
CA ASP A 35 -14.81 9.60 11.04
C ASP A 35 -13.42 9.95 11.59
N LEU A 36 -12.38 9.25 11.11
CA LEU A 36 -10.98 9.52 11.44
C LEU A 36 -10.37 10.66 10.62
N TRP A 37 -11.06 11.17 9.59
CA TRP A 37 -10.53 12.20 8.70
C TRP A 37 -10.05 13.46 9.41
N PRO A 38 -10.83 14.10 10.32
CA PRO A 38 -10.41 15.35 10.95
C PRO A 38 -9.14 15.19 11.79
N VAL A 39 -9.01 14.06 12.49
CA VAL A 39 -7.83 13.80 13.33
C VAL A 39 -6.58 13.54 12.49
N VAL A 40 -6.66 12.71 11.44
CA VAL A 40 -5.50 12.44 10.57
C VAL A 40 -5.09 13.70 9.80
N ARG A 41 -6.05 14.53 9.37
CA ARG A 41 -5.74 15.82 8.73
C ARG A 41 -5.00 16.76 9.69
N SER A 42 -5.46 16.89 10.93
CA SER A 42 -4.78 17.71 11.94
C SER A 42 -3.37 17.20 12.26
N GLN A 43 -3.14 15.88 12.21
CA GLN A 43 -1.80 15.32 12.39
C GLN A 43 -0.88 15.68 11.22
N LEU A 44 -1.39 15.65 9.98
CA LEU A 44 -0.62 16.10 8.81
C LEU A 44 -0.26 17.59 8.91
N ASP A 45 -1.17 18.44 9.42
CA ASP A 45 -0.86 19.85 9.70
C ASP A 45 0.28 19.98 10.72
N ALA A 46 0.26 19.18 11.79
CA ALA A 46 1.32 19.16 12.79
C ALA A 46 2.67 18.70 12.23
N VAL A 47 2.69 17.65 11.40
CA VAL A 47 3.91 17.14 10.75
C VAL A 47 4.49 18.19 9.80
N THR A 48 3.66 18.78 8.96
CA THR A 48 4.10 19.77 7.96
C THR A 48 4.58 21.08 8.61
N ALA A 49 4.02 21.46 9.76
CA ALA A 49 4.51 22.60 10.55
C ALA A 49 5.95 22.42 11.09
N LEU A 50 6.43 21.19 11.21
CA LEU A 50 7.81 20.89 11.65
C LEU A 50 8.85 20.98 10.52
N LEU A 51 8.42 20.83 9.26
CA LEU A 51 9.32 20.77 8.10
C LEU A 51 10.26 21.99 7.96
N PRO A 52 9.80 23.26 8.14
CA PRO A 52 10.68 24.43 7.98
C PRO A 52 11.87 24.46 8.94
N GLY A 53 11.78 23.79 10.09
CA GLY A 53 12.85 23.70 11.08
C GLY A 53 13.72 22.46 10.97
N ALA A 54 13.39 21.53 10.08
CA ALA A 54 14.07 20.25 9.94
C ALA A 54 15.14 20.28 8.84
N SER A 55 16.15 19.41 8.96
CA SER A 55 17.21 19.29 7.96
C SER A 55 17.79 17.88 7.93
N GLY A 56 18.36 17.48 6.79
CA GLY A 56 18.95 16.16 6.57
C GLY A 56 17.97 15.03 6.88
N ALA A 57 18.46 13.94 7.50
CA ALA A 57 17.65 12.76 7.79
C ALA A 57 16.38 13.01 8.63
N VAL A 58 16.32 14.11 9.39
CA VAL A 58 15.09 14.47 10.12
C VAL A 58 14.03 15.04 9.16
N ALA A 59 14.43 15.88 8.21
CA ALA A 59 13.53 16.38 7.17
C ALA A 59 13.01 15.23 6.30
N ASP A 60 13.89 14.32 5.88
CA ASP A 60 13.52 13.15 5.07
C ASP A 60 12.46 12.29 5.78
N LYS A 61 12.64 12.03 7.09
CA LYS A 61 11.66 11.30 7.91
C LYS A 61 10.32 12.02 8.01
N LEU A 62 10.33 13.33 8.22
CA LEU A 62 9.09 14.12 8.30
C LEU A 62 8.36 14.17 6.95
N LEU A 63 9.09 14.21 5.84
CA LEU A 63 8.53 14.15 4.49
C LEU A 63 7.89 12.79 4.20
N VAL A 64 8.54 11.67 4.57
CA VAL A 64 7.92 10.34 4.48
C VAL A 64 6.67 10.28 5.35
N LEU A 65 6.72 10.79 6.57
CA LEU A 65 5.56 10.81 7.46
C LEU A 65 4.41 11.66 6.90
N ALA A 66 4.71 12.81 6.29
CA ALA A 66 3.71 13.63 5.60
C ALA A 66 3.08 12.88 4.41
N ALA A 67 3.92 12.20 3.61
CA ALA A 67 3.46 11.36 2.50
C ALA A 67 2.54 10.24 2.99
N GLU A 68 2.86 9.62 4.12
CA GLU A 68 2.06 8.56 4.72
C GLU A 68 0.66 9.03 5.14
N HIS A 69 0.54 10.24 5.72
CA HIS A 69 -0.76 10.83 6.07
C HIS A 69 -1.54 11.24 4.82
N ALA A 70 -0.91 11.88 3.85
CA ALA A 70 -1.59 12.25 2.61
C ALA A 70 -2.06 11.00 1.84
N HIS A 71 -1.28 9.93 1.82
CA HIS A 71 -1.73 8.66 1.28
C HIS A 71 -2.95 8.10 2.02
N TRP A 72 -2.97 8.16 3.35
CA TRP A 72 -4.14 7.74 4.12
C TRP A 72 -5.39 8.56 3.75
N LEU A 73 -5.26 9.89 3.64
CA LEU A 73 -6.37 10.76 3.19
C LEU A 73 -6.80 10.43 1.76
N SER A 74 -5.85 10.12 0.87
CA SER A 74 -6.14 9.64 -0.48
C SER A 74 -6.97 8.35 -0.45
N TRP A 75 -6.58 7.39 0.39
CA TRP A 75 -7.24 6.09 0.53
C TRP A 75 -8.69 6.24 0.98
N VAL A 76 -8.93 7.02 2.04
CA VAL A 76 -10.27 7.29 2.54
C VAL A 76 -11.12 8.02 1.49
N ALA A 77 -10.56 9.04 0.82
CA ALA A 77 -11.28 9.74 -0.24
C ALA A 77 -11.67 8.82 -1.40
N ALA A 78 -10.81 7.86 -1.77
CA ALA A 78 -11.12 6.87 -2.80
C ALA A 78 -12.25 5.93 -2.36
N GLY A 79 -12.25 5.47 -1.10
CA GLY A 79 -13.31 4.65 -0.52
C GLY A 79 -14.68 5.36 -0.51
N GLU A 80 -14.70 6.68 -0.32
CA GLU A 80 -15.90 7.51 -0.38
C GLU A 80 -16.30 7.91 -1.82
N GLY A 81 -15.64 7.37 -2.85
CA GLY A 81 -15.92 7.68 -4.26
C GLY A 81 -15.47 9.08 -4.70
N GLN A 82 -14.67 9.77 -3.89
CA GLN A 82 -14.19 11.13 -4.16
C GLN A 82 -12.91 11.11 -5.01
N ARG A 83 -13.05 10.81 -6.31
CA ARG A 83 -11.93 10.63 -7.24
C ARG A 83 -10.97 11.82 -7.35
N GLY A 84 -11.51 13.04 -7.41
CA GLY A 84 -10.68 14.25 -7.49
C GLY A 84 -9.79 14.41 -6.24
N PRO A 85 -10.42 14.45 -5.04
CA PRO A 85 -9.68 14.50 -3.78
C PRO A 85 -8.69 13.35 -3.58
N SER A 86 -9.03 12.11 -3.96
CA SER A 86 -8.11 10.98 -3.81
C SER A 86 -6.83 11.17 -4.61
N LEU A 87 -6.94 11.57 -5.88
CA LEU A 87 -5.77 11.84 -6.72
C LEU A 87 -4.96 13.04 -6.22
N ALA A 88 -5.61 14.11 -5.78
CA ALA A 88 -4.92 15.29 -5.27
C ALA A 88 -4.07 14.97 -4.02
N TRP A 89 -4.61 14.19 -3.08
CA TRP A 89 -3.85 13.73 -1.92
C TRP A 89 -2.71 12.78 -2.29
N LEU A 90 -2.94 11.89 -3.27
CA LEU A 90 -1.92 10.98 -3.75
C LEU A 90 -0.76 11.73 -4.44
N ASP A 91 -1.06 12.78 -5.20
CA ASP A 91 -0.07 13.64 -5.85
C ASP A 91 0.79 14.38 -4.81
N LEU A 92 0.19 14.90 -3.75
CA LEU A 92 0.92 15.52 -2.63
C LEU A 92 1.83 14.52 -1.93
N ALA A 93 1.32 13.33 -1.63
CA ALA A 93 2.13 12.27 -1.02
C ALA A 93 3.33 11.91 -1.91
N TYR A 94 3.13 11.85 -3.22
CA TYR A 94 4.18 11.51 -4.19
C TYR A 94 5.26 12.57 -4.27
N GLY A 95 4.90 13.86 -4.22
CA GLY A 95 5.88 14.95 -4.13
C GLY A 95 6.78 14.81 -2.90
N TRP A 96 6.19 14.62 -1.72
CA TRP A 96 6.97 14.45 -0.50
C TRP A 96 7.81 13.17 -0.47
N SER A 97 7.37 12.08 -1.10
CA SER A 97 8.18 10.86 -1.18
C SER A 97 9.42 11.04 -2.06
N LEU A 98 9.31 11.81 -3.14
CA LEU A 98 10.45 12.19 -3.99
C LEU A 98 11.42 13.11 -3.25
N ASP A 99 10.89 14.14 -2.59
CA ASP A 99 11.72 15.08 -1.82
C ASP A 99 12.49 14.39 -0.69
N ALA A 100 11.89 13.36 -0.07
CA ALA A 100 12.54 12.54 0.94
C ALA A 100 13.56 11.52 0.37
N GLY A 101 13.63 11.35 -0.95
CA GLY A 101 14.42 10.29 -1.58
C GLY A 101 13.96 8.87 -1.21
N SER A 102 12.70 8.68 -0.81
CA SER A 102 12.19 7.38 -0.38
C SER A 102 11.74 6.54 -1.56
N ALA A 103 12.59 5.59 -1.99
CA ALA A 103 12.29 4.65 -3.06
C ALA A 103 11.03 3.81 -2.77
N ASP A 104 10.93 3.26 -1.55
CA ASP A 104 9.80 2.45 -1.14
C ASP A 104 8.48 3.22 -1.16
N MET A 105 8.46 4.44 -0.59
CA MET A 105 7.24 5.24 -0.56
C MET A 105 6.85 5.73 -1.96
N THR A 106 7.83 6.14 -2.77
CA THR A 106 7.58 6.55 -4.16
C THR A 106 7.00 5.40 -4.99
N SER A 107 7.57 4.20 -4.85
CA SER A 107 7.08 2.99 -5.52
C SER A 107 5.68 2.62 -5.03
N TRP A 108 5.44 2.65 -3.72
CA TRP A 108 4.12 2.42 -3.12
C TRP A 108 3.04 3.35 -3.67
N LEU A 109 3.30 4.66 -3.70
CA LEU A 109 2.33 5.64 -4.18
C LEU A 109 2.06 5.50 -5.69
N THR A 110 3.09 5.16 -6.46
CA THR A 110 2.95 4.84 -7.88
C THR A 110 2.08 3.60 -8.08
N ARG A 111 2.27 2.56 -7.26
CA ARG A 111 1.42 1.37 -7.23
C ARG A 111 -0.03 1.72 -6.89
N VAL A 112 -0.27 2.56 -5.88
CA VAL A 112 -1.63 3.01 -5.52
C VAL A 112 -2.28 3.77 -6.67
N ARG A 113 -1.54 4.61 -7.39
CA ARG A 113 -2.03 5.28 -8.60
C ARG A 113 -2.45 4.27 -9.68
N SER A 114 -1.65 3.23 -9.88
CA SER A 114 -2.01 2.14 -10.81
C SER A 114 -3.32 1.46 -10.38
N TYR A 115 -3.44 1.12 -9.08
CA TYR A 115 -4.65 0.52 -8.52
C TYR A 115 -5.90 1.39 -8.74
N TYR A 116 -5.82 2.69 -8.44
CA TYR A 116 -6.92 3.61 -8.73
C TYR A 116 -7.23 3.66 -10.23
N THR A 117 -6.21 3.73 -11.08
CA THR A 117 -6.40 3.77 -12.53
C THR A 117 -7.10 2.51 -13.06
N LEU A 118 -6.73 1.34 -12.53
CA LEU A 118 -7.34 0.06 -12.89
C LEU A 118 -8.83 0.04 -12.49
N ASN A 119 -9.14 0.41 -11.25
CA ASN A 119 -10.51 0.41 -10.74
C ASN A 119 -11.43 1.42 -11.45
N HIS A 120 -10.86 2.43 -12.11
CA HIS A 120 -11.61 3.38 -12.93
C HIS A 120 -11.66 3.02 -14.42
N GLY A 121 -11.25 1.80 -14.79
CA GLY A 121 -11.48 1.23 -16.12
C GLY A 121 -10.40 1.52 -17.17
N ASP A 122 -9.18 1.89 -16.78
CA ASP A 122 -8.05 2.08 -17.70
C ASP A 122 -6.91 1.08 -17.41
N PRO A 123 -7.07 -0.20 -17.80
CA PRO A 123 -6.10 -1.24 -17.48
C PRO A 123 -4.76 -1.05 -18.20
N VAL A 124 -4.74 -0.42 -19.38
CA VAL A 124 -3.50 -0.15 -20.13
C VAL A 124 -2.64 0.89 -19.40
N ARG A 125 -3.23 1.99 -18.97
CA ARG A 125 -2.50 2.99 -18.17
C ARG A 125 -2.15 2.46 -16.80
N ALA A 126 -3.02 1.65 -16.19
CA ALA A 126 -2.72 1.00 -14.92
C ALA A 126 -1.48 0.10 -15.03
N LEU A 127 -1.36 -0.71 -16.09
CA LEU A 127 -0.21 -1.58 -16.31
C LEU A 127 1.09 -0.76 -16.46
N ARG A 128 1.09 0.25 -17.33
CA ARG A 128 2.25 1.15 -17.49
C ARG A 128 2.66 1.79 -16.17
N THR A 129 1.68 2.23 -15.38
CA THR A 129 1.93 2.85 -14.08
C THR A 129 2.49 1.83 -13.07
N ALA A 130 2.01 0.59 -13.06
CA ALA A 130 2.51 -0.47 -12.20
C ALA A 130 3.96 -0.88 -12.55
N GLU A 131 4.27 -0.92 -13.85
CA GLU A 131 5.64 -1.19 -14.33
C GLU A 131 6.63 -0.12 -13.87
N ILE A 132 6.22 1.16 -13.89
CA ILE A 132 7.03 2.27 -13.36
C ILE A 132 7.29 2.08 -11.86
N ALA A 133 6.28 1.65 -11.09
CA ALA A 133 6.45 1.41 -9.66
C ALA A 133 7.59 0.40 -9.38
N GLN A 134 7.68 -0.69 -10.15
CA GLN A 134 8.75 -1.68 -10.03
C GLN A 134 10.14 -1.17 -10.43
N GLN A 135 10.21 -0.16 -11.28
CA GLN A 135 11.46 0.42 -11.79
C GLN A 135 11.97 1.59 -10.93
N THR A 136 11.34 1.84 -9.78
CA THR A 136 11.72 2.96 -8.91
C THR A 136 13.20 2.84 -8.50
N PRO A 137 14.03 3.86 -8.76
CA PRO A 137 15.44 3.85 -8.38
C PRO A 137 15.65 3.78 -6.86
N GLY A 138 16.79 3.26 -6.41
CA GLY A 138 17.19 3.26 -4.99
C GLY A 138 17.08 1.92 -4.27
N GLY A 139 16.59 0.87 -4.95
CA GLY A 139 16.41 -0.46 -4.38
C GLY A 139 15.14 -0.53 -3.52
N LEU A 140 14.28 -1.50 -3.83
CA LEU A 140 13.03 -1.71 -3.08
C LEU A 140 13.24 -2.73 -1.98
N SER A 141 12.61 -2.50 -0.82
CA SER A 141 12.49 -3.56 0.18
C SER A 141 11.70 -4.75 -0.39
N PRO A 142 11.90 -5.97 0.14
CA PRO A 142 11.13 -7.14 -0.30
C PRO A 142 9.61 -6.93 -0.19
N ALA A 143 9.15 -6.21 0.85
CA ALA A 143 7.74 -5.88 1.03
C ALA A 143 7.20 -4.99 -0.12
N THR A 144 7.93 -3.95 -0.50
CA THR A 144 7.54 -3.07 -1.61
C THR A 144 7.64 -3.78 -2.96
N ALA A 145 8.69 -4.57 -3.17
CA ALA A 145 8.87 -5.37 -4.39
C ALA A 145 7.71 -6.39 -4.55
N SER A 146 7.28 -7.01 -3.46
CA SER A 146 6.13 -7.92 -3.44
C SER A 146 4.85 -7.22 -3.91
N ILE A 147 4.46 -6.13 -3.25
CA ILE A 147 3.15 -5.53 -3.50
C ILE A 147 3.09 -4.79 -4.85
N THR A 148 4.22 -4.31 -5.36
CA THR A 148 4.32 -3.68 -6.70
C THR A 148 4.28 -4.71 -7.82
N ALA A 149 4.92 -5.87 -7.63
CA ALA A 149 4.79 -7.01 -8.54
C ALA A 149 3.34 -7.53 -8.57
N HIS A 150 2.67 -7.61 -7.42
CA HIS A 150 1.24 -7.98 -7.33
C HIS A 150 0.34 -7.03 -8.13
N ALA A 151 0.48 -5.71 -7.92
CA ALA A 151 -0.31 -4.74 -8.68
C ALA A 151 -0.07 -4.82 -10.19
N THR A 152 1.18 -5.11 -10.59
CA THR A 152 1.50 -5.34 -12.01
C THR A 152 0.88 -6.62 -12.52
N ALA A 153 0.79 -7.68 -11.71
CA ALA A 153 0.11 -8.93 -12.06
C ALA A 153 -1.37 -8.68 -12.33
N LEU A 154 -2.06 -7.94 -11.46
CA LEU A 154 -3.48 -7.58 -11.65
C LEU A 154 -3.71 -6.77 -12.94
N ALA A 155 -2.87 -5.76 -13.18
CA ALA A 155 -2.99 -4.94 -14.38
C ALA A 155 -2.66 -5.73 -15.66
N ALA A 156 -1.67 -6.62 -15.63
CA ALA A 156 -1.33 -7.51 -16.73
C ALA A 156 -2.48 -8.48 -17.05
N ALA A 157 -3.11 -9.07 -16.02
CA ALA A 157 -4.28 -9.91 -16.18
C ALA A 157 -5.45 -9.14 -16.83
N ALA A 158 -5.67 -7.89 -16.42
CA ALA A 158 -6.74 -7.05 -16.94
C ALA A 158 -6.59 -6.67 -18.42
N VAL A 159 -5.36 -6.63 -18.95
CA VAL A 159 -5.11 -6.46 -20.40
C VAL A 159 -4.99 -7.79 -21.15
N GLY A 160 -5.20 -8.92 -20.48
CA GLY A 160 -5.17 -10.26 -21.08
C GLY A 160 -3.81 -10.95 -21.08
N GLU A 161 -2.77 -10.36 -20.48
CA GLU A 161 -1.42 -10.94 -20.36
C GLU A 161 -1.33 -12.00 -19.24
N ARG A 162 -2.15 -13.06 -19.34
CA ARG A 162 -2.35 -14.07 -18.26
C ARG A 162 -1.06 -14.76 -17.82
N ASP A 163 -0.23 -15.20 -18.75
CA ASP A 163 1.05 -15.86 -18.43
C ASP A 163 2.02 -14.93 -17.70
N ARG A 164 2.00 -13.65 -18.08
CA ARG A 164 2.82 -12.62 -17.41
C ARG A 164 2.28 -12.35 -16.02
N ALA A 165 0.96 -12.24 -15.86
CA ALA A 165 0.31 -12.07 -14.58
C ALA A 165 0.66 -13.20 -13.61
N ARG A 166 0.60 -14.46 -14.04
CA ARG A 166 0.98 -15.62 -13.22
C ARG A 166 2.44 -15.54 -12.75
N ARG A 167 3.39 -15.29 -13.66
CA ARG A 167 4.81 -15.14 -13.30
C ARG A 167 5.05 -13.97 -12.35
N LEU A 168 4.33 -12.86 -12.53
CA LEU A 168 4.43 -11.70 -11.63
C LEU A 168 3.84 -12.01 -10.25
N ALA A 169 2.75 -12.76 -10.17
CA ALA A 169 2.15 -13.20 -8.92
C ALA A 169 3.08 -14.13 -8.13
N GLU A 170 3.69 -15.12 -8.80
CA GLU A 170 4.69 -16.01 -8.20
C GLU A 170 5.89 -15.21 -7.67
N ARG A 171 6.38 -14.22 -8.42
CA ARG A 171 7.45 -13.32 -7.98
C ARG A 171 7.03 -12.46 -6.79
N ALA A 172 5.81 -11.92 -6.81
CA ALA A 172 5.25 -11.13 -5.71
C ALA A 172 5.23 -11.95 -4.41
N TYR A 173 4.77 -13.20 -4.48
CA TYR A 173 4.79 -14.12 -3.35
C TYR A 173 6.21 -14.43 -2.89
N GLY A 174 7.13 -14.72 -3.82
CA GLY A 174 8.54 -14.96 -3.51
C GLY A 174 9.20 -13.79 -2.77
N PHE A 175 8.92 -12.54 -3.15
CA PHE A 175 9.42 -11.37 -2.42
C PHE A 175 8.84 -11.25 -1.01
N ALA A 176 7.56 -11.59 -0.82
CA ALA A 176 6.95 -11.55 0.51
C ALA A 176 7.60 -12.56 1.47
N LEU A 177 8.02 -13.72 0.97
CA LEU A 177 8.73 -14.74 1.76
C LEU A 177 10.17 -14.33 2.13
N GLN A 178 10.72 -13.30 1.49
CA GLN A 178 12.05 -12.76 1.79
C GLN A 178 12.01 -11.69 2.90
N ILE A 179 10.82 -11.31 3.39
CA ILE A 179 10.68 -10.36 4.49
C ILE A 179 11.16 -11.05 5.78
N PRO A 180 12.29 -10.62 6.39
CA PRO A 180 12.90 -11.38 7.48
C PRO A 180 12.08 -11.34 8.78
N ALA A 181 11.46 -10.19 9.05
CA ALA A 181 10.66 -9.97 10.25
C ALA A 181 9.51 -8.99 9.99
N ALA A 182 8.49 -9.06 10.83
CA ALA A 182 7.29 -8.23 10.75
C ALA A 182 7.61 -6.72 10.80
N GLU A 183 8.62 -6.36 11.58
CA GLU A 183 9.09 -5.01 11.88
C GLU A 183 9.90 -4.39 10.73
N GLU A 184 10.40 -5.19 9.80
CA GLU A 184 11.15 -4.72 8.62
C GLU A 184 10.25 -4.24 7.49
N ARG A 185 8.93 -4.43 7.63
CA ARG A 185 7.95 -3.92 6.66
C ARG A 185 7.80 -2.41 6.83
N PRO A 186 7.71 -1.64 5.73
CA PRO A 186 7.22 -0.27 5.81
C PRO A 186 5.88 -0.21 6.55
N GLY A 187 5.67 0.82 7.37
CA GLY A 187 4.50 0.89 8.27
C GLY A 187 3.14 0.85 7.56
N TRP A 188 3.08 1.26 6.29
CA TRP A 188 1.89 1.17 5.43
C TRP A 188 1.65 -0.24 4.84
N LEU A 189 2.56 -1.18 5.06
CA LEU A 189 2.50 -2.59 4.66
C LEU A 189 2.43 -3.55 5.86
N TYR A 190 1.97 -3.09 7.03
CA TYR A 190 1.88 -3.91 8.26
C TYR A 190 1.06 -5.19 8.07
N TRP A 191 0.10 -5.17 7.16
CA TRP A 191 -0.80 -6.29 6.86
C TRP A 191 -0.19 -7.33 5.91
N LEU A 192 0.97 -7.06 5.28
CA LEU A 192 1.58 -7.99 4.32
C LEU A 192 2.31 -9.13 5.05
N SER A 193 1.55 -10.06 5.64
CA SER A 193 2.07 -11.31 6.20
C SER A 193 2.29 -12.36 5.09
N PRO A 194 3.00 -13.47 5.36
CA PRO A 194 3.10 -14.58 4.40
C PRO A 194 1.73 -15.11 3.95
N VAL A 195 0.76 -15.18 4.84
CA VAL A 195 -0.60 -15.63 4.51
C VAL A 195 -1.36 -14.60 3.68
N ARG A 196 -1.25 -13.32 4.02
CA ARG A 196 -1.79 -12.25 3.16
C ARG A 196 -1.11 -12.24 1.79
N ALA A 197 0.17 -12.55 1.69
CA ALA A 197 0.85 -12.70 0.40
C ALA A 197 0.34 -13.91 -0.40
N ARG A 198 0.03 -15.04 0.26
CA ARG A 198 -0.62 -16.21 -0.37
C ARG A 198 -2.01 -15.87 -0.88
N LEU A 199 -2.79 -15.09 -0.12
CA LEU A 199 -4.08 -14.57 -0.55
C LEU A 199 -3.96 -13.69 -1.80
N LEU A 200 -2.99 -12.77 -1.85
CA LEU A 200 -2.71 -11.93 -3.03
C LEU A 200 -2.28 -12.76 -4.25
N LEU A 201 -1.50 -13.84 -4.06
CA LEU A 201 -1.20 -14.79 -5.13
C LEU A 201 -2.50 -15.41 -5.68
N GLY A 202 -3.44 -15.79 -4.82
CA GLY A 202 -4.77 -16.27 -5.23
C GLY A 202 -5.56 -15.23 -6.01
N GLU A 203 -5.55 -13.97 -5.56
CA GLU A 203 -6.23 -12.86 -6.25
C GLU A 203 -5.68 -12.64 -7.66
N ALA A 204 -4.36 -12.64 -7.83
CA ALA A 204 -3.75 -12.49 -9.14
C ALA A 204 -3.98 -13.71 -10.05
N ALA A 205 -3.98 -14.92 -9.48
CA ALA A 205 -4.33 -16.15 -10.20
C ALA A 205 -5.79 -16.13 -10.68
N TYR A 206 -6.72 -15.70 -9.83
CA TYR A 206 -8.13 -15.52 -10.18
C TYR A 206 -8.30 -14.51 -11.32
N ALA A 207 -7.64 -13.35 -11.23
CA ALA A 207 -7.66 -12.35 -12.30
C ALA A 207 -7.09 -12.91 -13.63
N ALA A 208 -6.05 -13.74 -13.55
CA ALA A 208 -5.44 -14.40 -14.69
C ALA A 208 -6.23 -15.61 -15.23
N ARG A 209 -7.35 -15.98 -14.59
CA ARG A 209 -8.15 -17.19 -14.88
C ARG A 209 -7.40 -18.50 -14.67
N ASP A 210 -6.42 -18.50 -13.77
CA ASP A 210 -5.76 -19.69 -13.26
C ASP A 210 -6.55 -20.20 -12.04
N TRP A 211 -7.66 -20.89 -12.32
CA TRP A 211 -8.64 -21.26 -11.31
C TRP A 211 -8.07 -22.25 -10.29
N SER A 212 -7.23 -23.19 -10.70
CA SER A 212 -6.62 -24.17 -9.79
C SER A 212 -5.70 -23.50 -8.76
N THR A 213 -4.86 -22.57 -9.22
CA THR A 213 -3.98 -21.81 -8.31
C THR A 213 -4.79 -20.90 -7.39
N ALA A 214 -5.84 -20.26 -7.93
CA ALA A 214 -6.72 -19.41 -7.14
C ALA A 214 -7.41 -20.18 -6.01
N VAL A 215 -7.99 -21.35 -6.31
CA VAL A 215 -8.67 -22.21 -5.32
C VAL A 215 -7.70 -22.62 -4.21
N SER A 216 -6.54 -23.19 -4.55
CA SER A 216 -5.54 -23.62 -3.56
C SER A 216 -5.07 -22.46 -2.67
N ALA A 217 -4.78 -21.30 -3.28
CA ALA A 217 -4.31 -20.14 -2.53
C ALA A 217 -5.38 -19.58 -1.57
N PHE A 218 -6.64 -19.50 -2.01
CA PHE A 218 -7.74 -19.02 -1.16
C PHE A 218 -8.07 -20.00 -0.03
N GLU A 219 -8.10 -21.31 -0.29
CA GLU A 219 -8.36 -22.31 0.75
C GLU A 219 -7.32 -22.28 1.87
N GLU A 220 -6.04 -22.09 1.52
CA GLU A 220 -4.95 -22.02 2.50
C GLU A 220 -4.94 -20.72 3.32
N SER A 221 -5.49 -19.62 2.78
CA SER A 221 -5.32 -18.28 3.37
C SER A 221 -6.56 -17.69 4.03
N LEU A 222 -7.78 -18.12 3.64
CA LEU A 222 -9.02 -17.59 4.20
C LEU A 222 -9.15 -17.80 5.72
N VAL A 223 -8.57 -18.87 6.25
CA VAL A 223 -8.59 -19.21 7.68
C VAL A 223 -7.99 -18.10 8.57
N GLU A 224 -7.07 -17.29 8.04
CA GLU A 224 -6.46 -16.19 8.81
C GLU A 224 -7.19 -14.85 8.65
N LEU A 225 -8.30 -14.80 7.90
CA LEU A 225 -9.11 -13.59 7.72
C LEU A 225 -10.30 -13.50 8.69
N GLU A 226 -10.41 -14.37 9.70
CA GLU A 226 -11.53 -14.37 10.67
C GLU A 226 -11.72 -13.01 11.38
N GLY A 227 -10.64 -12.23 11.57
CA GLY A 227 -10.69 -10.86 12.12
C GLY A 227 -11.05 -9.76 11.12
N TYR A 228 -11.22 -10.08 9.84
CA TYR A 228 -11.45 -9.13 8.75
C TYR A 228 -12.69 -9.54 7.93
N PRO A 229 -13.91 -9.36 8.47
CA PRO A 229 -15.13 -9.94 7.89
C PRO A 229 -15.43 -9.45 6.47
N ARG A 230 -15.06 -8.21 6.13
CA ARG A 230 -15.22 -7.67 4.78
C ARG A 230 -14.33 -8.39 3.77
N ASP A 231 -13.04 -8.53 4.07
CA ASP A 231 -12.09 -9.25 3.22
C ASP A 231 -12.45 -10.72 3.11
N HIS A 232 -12.79 -11.35 4.24
CA HIS A 232 -13.20 -12.76 4.27
C HIS A 232 -14.39 -13.00 3.34
N ALA A 233 -15.43 -12.17 3.40
CA ALA A 233 -16.60 -12.30 2.53
C ALA A 233 -16.23 -12.11 1.05
N TYR A 234 -15.39 -11.12 0.73
CA TYR A 234 -14.93 -10.85 -0.64
C TYR A 234 -14.17 -12.03 -1.24
N TYR A 235 -13.17 -12.57 -0.53
CA TYR A 235 -12.37 -13.68 -1.03
C TYR A 235 -13.11 -15.02 -1.00
N SER A 236 -14.05 -15.22 -0.07
CA SER A 236 -14.94 -16.40 -0.06
C SER A 236 -15.79 -16.46 -1.33
N ALA A 237 -16.35 -15.33 -1.77
CA ALA A 237 -17.12 -15.26 -3.00
C ALA A 237 -16.27 -15.58 -4.24
N GLN A 238 -15.01 -15.12 -4.28
CA GLN A 238 -14.09 -15.47 -5.37
C GLN A 238 -13.70 -16.95 -5.36
N LEU A 239 -13.49 -17.55 -4.18
CA LEU A 239 -13.22 -18.98 -4.05
C LEU A 239 -14.39 -19.82 -4.59
N GLU A 240 -15.62 -19.46 -4.25
CA GLU A 240 -16.81 -20.15 -4.76
C GLU A 240 -16.94 -20.06 -6.29
N ASP A 241 -16.66 -18.90 -6.89
CA ASP A 241 -16.65 -18.74 -8.34
C ASP A 241 -15.50 -19.53 -8.99
N ALA A 242 -14.29 -19.46 -8.43
CA ALA A 242 -13.14 -20.21 -8.93
C ALA A 242 -13.38 -21.72 -8.94
N ARG A 243 -14.00 -22.27 -7.87
CA ARG A 243 -14.38 -23.69 -7.78
C ARG A 243 -15.37 -24.12 -8.86
N LYS A 244 -16.24 -23.22 -9.32
CA LYS A 244 -17.19 -23.51 -10.42
C LYS A 244 -16.52 -23.51 -11.80
N ARG A 245 -15.32 -22.93 -11.92
CA ARG A 245 -14.60 -22.74 -13.18
C ARG A 245 -13.36 -23.63 -13.34
N ALA A 246 -12.84 -24.16 -12.25
CA ALA A 246 -11.76 -25.16 -12.21
C ALA A 246 -12.24 -26.50 -12.76
#